data_AF-A0AAP0QY67-F1
#
_entry.id   AF-A0AAP0QY67-F1
#
_cell.length_a   1.000
_cell.length_b   1.000
_cell.length_c   1.000
_cell.angle_alpha   90.00
_cell.angle_beta   90.00
_cell.angle_gamma   90.00
#
_symmetry.space_group_name_H-M   'P 1'
#
loop_
_entity.id
_entity.type
_entity.pdbx_description
1 polymer ?
#
loop_
_entity_poly.entity_id
_entity_poly.type
_entity_poly.pdbx_seq_one_letter_code
_entity_poly.pdbx_strand_id
1 'polypeptide(L)'
;MENRKAAAVFVTSPTYHGICSNLSEISWLCHSHDIPLIVDEAHGAHLGFHPQLPNSALQQGADLAVQSTHKVLCSLTQSSMLHMSGNIVDRDRICRCLQTLQSSSPNYLLLASLDAARAQLSENPDTVFNRAMELSVKTKNLIEKIPGISVLNFSGFSNFSAIDPLRLTIGVWQLGLSGYEADEILCRDYGIISELVGYQYITFVINLGTCEEHLQRLVSGIRHLSETSLLIQRMEEKVKDRMCAPFSDISMRLNPREAFFSSKRRVSIGESLGETCGELICPYPPGIPIMIPGEIITQRALDYLLHVRSNGAVISGASDPRLSSIVVCDV
;
A
#
# COMPACT_ATOMS: atom_id res chain seq x y z
N MET A 1 -11.59 5.78 26.05
CA MET A 1 -10.56 6.73 25.56
C MET A 1 -11.06 8.18 25.48
N GLU A 2 -12.29 8.48 25.94
CA GLU A 2 -12.82 9.85 25.87
C GLU A 2 -11.97 10.84 26.69
N ASN A 3 -11.80 12.06 26.17
CA ASN A 3 -11.04 13.19 26.74
C ASN A 3 -9.50 13.10 26.74
N ARG A 4 -8.87 12.21 25.96
CA ARG A 4 -7.41 12.24 25.76
C ARG A 4 -7.06 12.94 24.44
N LYS A 5 -6.22 13.98 24.51
CA LYS A 5 -5.60 14.60 23.33
C LYS A 5 -4.73 13.57 22.61
N ALA A 6 -4.86 13.49 21.28
CA ALA A 6 -4.00 12.63 20.48
C ALA A 6 -2.53 13.09 20.60
N ALA A 7 -1.61 12.14 20.72
CA ALA A 7 -0.18 12.44 20.88
C ALA A 7 0.54 12.68 19.55
N ALA A 8 0.00 12.13 18.45
CA ALA A 8 0.47 12.30 17.08
C ALA A 8 -0.65 11.88 16.12
N VAL A 9 -0.56 12.34 14.88
CA VAL A 9 -1.33 11.80 13.76
C VAL A 9 -0.37 11.04 12.85
N PHE A 10 -0.75 9.82 12.46
CA PHE A 10 0.03 8.96 11.57
C PHE A 10 -0.76 8.71 10.28
N VAL A 11 -0.18 9.04 9.13
CA VAL A 11 -0.82 8.92 7.81
C VAL A 11 0.09 8.16 6.86
N THR A 12 -0.45 7.21 6.11
CA THR A 12 0.26 6.60 4.97
C THR A 12 -0.04 7.41 3.72
N SER A 13 0.98 8.00 3.12
CA SER A 13 0.86 8.73 1.84
C SER A 13 2.21 8.70 1.10
N PRO A 14 2.25 8.23 -0.16
CA PRO A 14 1.12 7.76 -0.95
C PRO A 14 0.64 6.35 -0.57
N THR A 15 -0.55 5.97 -1.04
CA THR A 15 -1.01 4.57 -1.01
C THR A 15 -0.18 3.71 -1.98
N TYR A 16 -0.35 2.38 -1.95
CA TYR A 16 0.26 1.46 -2.94
C TYR A 16 -0.07 1.83 -4.39
N HIS A 17 -1.26 2.38 -4.64
CA HIS A 17 -1.72 2.81 -5.96
C HIS A 17 -1.19 4.18 -6.38
N GLY A 18 -0.41 4.84 -5.52
CA GLY A 18 0.12 6.18 -5.77
C GLY A 18 -0.80 7.33 -5.35
N ILE A 19 -1.91 7.06 -4.67
CA ILE A 19 -2.85 8.12 -4.27
C ILE A 19 -2.26 8.91 -3.11
N CYS A 20 -2.17 10.24 -3.25
CA CYS A 20 -1.61 11.13 -2.24
C CYS A 20 -2.71 11.85 -1.45
N SER A 21 -2.55 11.87 -0.13
CA SER A 21 -3.39 12.67 0.78
C SER A 21 -3.05 14.16 0.67
N ASN A 22 -4.00 15.04 1.03
CA ASN A 22 -3.72 16.48 1.20
C ASN A 22 -2.97 16.71 2.52
N LEU A 23 -1.66 16.44 2.53
CA LEU A 23 -0.86 16.52 3.75
C LEU A 23 -0.71 17.96 4.26
N SER A 24 -0.79 18.96 3.38
CA SER A 24 -0.75 20.38 3.77
C SER A 24 -1.92 20.76 4.68
N GLU A 25 -3.14 20.33 4.33
CA GLU A 25 -4.34 20.59 5.14
C GLU A 25 -4.34 19.78 6.44
N ILE A 26 -3.89 18.52 6.37
CA ILE A 26 -3.75 17.66 7.56
C ILE A 26 -2.70 18.25 8.51
N SER A 27 -1.54 18.68 7.99
CA SER A 27 -0.46 19.31 8.76
C SER A 27 -0.97 20.56 9.46
N TRP A 28 -1.63 21.46 8.73
CA TRP A 28 -2.24 22.67 9.29
C TRP A 28 -3.19 22.36 10.45
N LEU A 29 -4.08 21.37 10.28
CA LEU A 29 -5.02 20.98 11.33
C LEU A 29 -4.28 20.40 12.55
N CYS A 30 -3.30 19.53 12.34
CA CYS A 30 -2.51 18.93 13.42
C CYS A 30 -1.76 20.01 14.22
N HIS A 31 -1.11 20.95 13.54
CA HIS A 31 -0.35 22.04 14.15
C HIS A 31 -1.24 23.04 14.89
N SER A 32 -2.48 23.28 14.44
CA SER A 32 -3.45 24.10 15.18
C SER A 32 -3.79 23.55 16.57
N HIS A 33 -3.49 22.27 16.81
CA HIS A 33 -3.66 21.58 18.07
C HIS A 33 -2.33 21.18 18.73
N ASP A 34 -1.17 21.65 18.28
CA ASP A 34 0.16 21.21 18.76
C ASP A 34 0.33 19.67 18.72
N ILE A 35 -0.15 19.03 17.65
CA ILE A 35 -0.02 17.59 17.43
C ILE A 35 0.95 17.38 16.26
N PRO A 36 2.01 16.57 16.40
CA PRO A 36 2.92 16.28 15.30
C PRO A 36 2.26 15.38 14.24
N LEU A 37 2.57 15.65 12.98
CA LEU A 37 2.20 14.81 11.84
C LEU A 37 3.37 13.91 11.44
N ILE A 38 3.12 12.60 11.48
CA ILE A 38 4.04 11.54 11.04
C ILE A 38 3.47 10.92 9.76
N VAL A 39 4.29 10.88 8.71
CA VAL A 39 3.89 10.30 7.44
C VAL A 39 4.72 9.06 7.14
N ASP A 40 4.03 7.94 6.92
CA ASP A 40 4.60 6.77 6.26
C ASP A 40 4.60 7.02 4.75
N GLU A 41 5.75 7.48 4.26
CA GLU A 41 6.04 7.76 2.85
C GLU A 41 6.86 6.61 2.24
N ALA A 42 6.62 5.37 2.68
CA ALA A 42 7.37 4.21 2.23
C ALA A 42 7.40 4.04 0.69
N HIS A 43 6.32 4.42 0.02
CA HIS A 43 6.18 4.33 -1.44
C HIS A 43 6.39 5.67 -2.17
N GLY A 44 6.82 6.73 -1.45
CA GLY A 44 6.93 8.10 -1.98
C GLY A 44 8.33 8.71 -1.91
N ALA A 45 9.39 7.91 -1.79
CA ALA A 45 10.77 8.43 -1.63
C ALA A 45 11.27 9.26 -2.84
N HIS A 46 10.65 9.11 -4.01
CA HIS A 46 10.93 9.87 -5.23
C HIS A 46 10.11 11.17 -5.37
N LEU A 47 9.12 11.39 -4.51
CA LEU A 47 8.27 12.58 -4.55
C LEU A 47 9.09 13.85 -4.33
N GLY A 48 8.73 14.93 -5.02
CA GLY A 48 9.44 16.21 -4.98
C GLY A 48 10.72 16.29 -5.83
N PHE A 49 11.16 15.20 -6.48
CA PHE A 49 12.37 15.19 -7.34
C PHE A 49 12.09 15.42 -8.84
N HIS A 50 10.85 15.80 -9.20
CA HIS A 50 10.49 16.22 -10.55
C HIS A 50 9.22 17.09 -10.52
N PRO A 51 9.08 18.13 -11.38
CA PRO A 51 7.94 19.07 -11.34
C PRO A 51 6.56 18.44 -11.54
N GLN A 52 6.48 17.28 -12.20
CA GLN A 52 5.23 16.54 -12.41
C GLN A 52 4.95 15.50 -11.33
N LEU A 53 5.88 15.26 -10.40
CA LEU A 53 5.65 14.39 -9.25
C LEU A 53 4.96 15.18 -8.13
N PRO A 54 4.10 14.54 -7.33
CA PRO A 54 3.59 15.14 -6.10
C PRO A 54 4.73 15.64 -5.18
N ASN A 55 4.43 16.64 -4.35
CA ASN A 55 5.35 17.08 -3.31
C ASN A 55 5.56 15.97 -2.26
N SER A 56 6.77 15.88 -1.72
CA SER A 56 7.05 15.00 -0.57
C SER A 56 6.28 15.43 0.68
N ALA A 57 6.16 14.52 1.64
CA ALA A 57 5.50 14.76 2.92
C ALA A 57 6.10 15.96 3.68
N LEU A 58 7.43 16.09 3.69
CA LEU A 58 8.10 17.21 4.36
C LEU A 58 7.83 18.55 3.66
N GLN A 59 7.77 18.58 2.33
CA GLN A 59 7.40 19.79 1.58
C GLN A 59 5.95 20.21 1.84
N GLN A 60 5.10 19.29 2.29
CA GLN A 60 3.72 19.52 2.67
C GLN A 60 3.53 19.76 4.19
N GLY A 61 4.63 19.93 4.94
CA GLY A 61 4.57 20.31 6.36
C GLY A 61 4.47 19.15 7.36
N ALA A 62 4.76 17.90 6.96
CA ALA A 62 4.94 16.82 7.92
C ALA A 62 6.16 17.07 8.83
N ASP A 63 6.07 16.66 10.10
CA ASP A 63 7.17 16.78 11.06
C ASP A 63 8.16 15.60 10.91
N LEU A 64 7.62 14.41 10.62
CA LEU A 64 8.39 13.20 10.37
C LEU A 64 7.91 12.53 9.08
N ALA A 65 8.85 12.07 8.25
CA ALA A 65 8.56 11.24 7.07
C ALA A 65 9.44 9.99 7.08
N VAL A 66 8.81 8.82 7.00
CA VAL A 66 9.51 7.52 6.92
C VAL A 66 9.48 7.04 5.48
N GLN A 67 10.65 6.91 4.87
CA GLN A 67 10.78 6.50 3.48
C GLN A 67 11.50 5.15 3.38
N SER A 68 10.90 4.19 2.68
CA SER A 68 11.56 2.94 2.33
C SER A 68 12.34 3.15 1.04
N THR A 69 13.55 3.69 1.16
CA THR A 69 14.41 4.05 0.03
C THR A 69 14.54 2.90 -0.97
N HIS A 70 14.65 1.65 -0.50
CA HIS A 70 14.79 0.48 -1.37
C HIS A 70 13.56 0.13 -2.21
N LYS A 71 12.37 0.62 -1.86
CA LYS A 71 11.15 0.32 -2.62
C LYS A 71 11.06 1.09 -3.92
N VAL A 72 11.60 2.31 -3.95
CA VAL A 72 11.36 3.26 -5.06
C VAL A 72 12.63 3.88 -5.61
N LEU A 73 13.66 4.02 -4.77
CA LEU A 73 14.97 4.53 -5.16
C LEU A 73 16.00 3.38 -5.22
N CYS A 74 17.18 3.68 -5.73
CA CYS A 74 18.23 2.69 -5.98
C CYS A 74 19.08 2.37 -4.74
N SER A 75 18.47 1.77 -3.71
CA SER A 75 19.17 1.28 -2.51
C SER A 75 18.83 -0.18 -2.21
N LEU A 76 19.62 -0.83 -1.35
CA LEU A 76 19.44 -2.26 -1.07
C LEU A 76 18.24 -2.52 -0.15
N THR A 77 17.52 -3.63 -0.37
CA THR A 77 16.42 -4.10 0.48
C THR A 77 16.81 -4.04 1.96
N GLN A 78 15.85 -3.69 2.84
CA GLN A 78 16.01 -3.40 4.27
C GLN A 78 16.48 -1.95 4.58
N SER A 79 16.98 -1.20 3.60
CA SER A 79 17.42 0.18 3.84
C SER A 79 16.26 1.20 3.81
N SER A 80 16.27 2.17 4.72
CA SER A 80 15.24 3.21 4.84
C SER A 80 15.83 4.50 5.42
N MET A 81 15.11 5.60 5.25
CA MET A 81 15.45 6.90 5.83
C MET A 81 14.28 7.44 6.65
N LEU A 82 14.61 8.01 7.82
CA LEU A 82 13.70 8.81 8.63
C LEU A 82 14.12 10.28 8.46
N HIS A 83 13.21 11.09 7.95
CA HIS A 83 13.43 12.53 7.77
C HIS A 83 12.66 13.32 8.83
N MET A 84 13.28 14.40 9.32
CA MET A 84 12.71 15.25 10.37
C MET A 84 12.73 16.72 9.95
N SER A 85 11.58 17.38 10.02
CA SER A 85 11.43 18.83 9.79
C SER A 85 10.85 19.53 11.02
N GLY A 86 11.06 20.84 11.12
CA GLY A 86 10.57 21.65 12.22
C GLY A 86 11.15 21.28 13.59
N ASN A 87 10.42 21.71 14.64
CA ASN A 87 10.84 21.64 16.05
C ASN A 87 9.76 21.04 16.99
N ILE A 88 8.60 20.63 16.48
CA ILE A 88 7.52 20.03 17.31
C ILE A 88 7.99 18.70 17.93
N VAL A 89 8.83 17.96 17.21
CA VAL A 89 9.39 16.67 17.66
C VAL A 89 10.84 16.85 18.14
N ASP A 90 11.11 16.40 19.37
CA ASP A 90 12.45 16.39 19.96
C ASP A 90 13.39 15.41 19.23
N ARG A 91 14.42 15.96 18.59
CA ARG A 91 15.46 15.22 17.85
C ARG A 91 16.26 14.28 18.75
N ASP A 92 16.63 14.70 19.95
CA ASP A 92 17.42 13.88 20.87
C ASP A 92 16.60 12.70 21.37
N ARG A 93 15.29 12.89 21.56
CA ARG A 93 14.37 11.80 21.89
C ARG A 93 14.28 10.78 20.77
N ILE A 94 14.18 11.21 19.51
CA ILE A 94 14.18 10.30 18.36
C ILE A 94 15.50 9.52 18.28
N CYS A 95 16.65 10.18 18.43
CA CYS A 95 17.95 9.52 18.45
C CYS A 95 18.04 8.44 19.54
N ARG A 96 17.58 8.72 20.76
CA ARG A 96 17.52 7.71 21.84
C ARG A 96 16.59 6.55 21.50
N CYS A 97 15.44 6.80 20.89
CA CYS A 97 14.54 5.73 20.46
C CYS A 97 15.18 4.86 19.37
N LEU A 98 15.85 5.46 18.38
CA LEU A 98 16.54 4.72 17.32
C LEU A 98 17.62 3.78 17.87
N GLN A 99 18.37 4.21 18.88
CA GLN A 99 19.38 3.36 19.56
C GLN A 99 18.78 2.09 20.18
N THR A 100 17.49 2.07 20.52
CA THR A 100 16.83 0.87 21.06
C THR A 100 16.39 -0.13 19.98
N LEU A 101 16.23 0.33 18.74
CA LEU A 101 15.72 -0.45 17.61
C LEU A 101 16.82 -0.90 16.65
N GLN A 102 17.87 -0.10 16.52
CA GLN A 102 18.97 -0.35 15.59
C GLN A 102 20.00 -1.31 16.18
N SER A 103 20.61 -2.11 15.31
CA SER A 103 21.78 -2.92 15.68
C SER A 103 22.95 -2.01 16.06
N SER A 104 23.70 -2.38 17.10
CA SER A 104 24.98 -1.74 17.44
C SER A 104 26.07 -1.95 16.38
N SER A 105 25.87 -2.93 15.49
CA SER A 105 26.72 -3.21 14.33
C SER A 105 25.86 -3.15 13.05
N PRO A 106 25.63 -1.96 12.47
CA PRO A 106 24.83 -1.83 11.26
C PRO A 106 25.55 -2.45 10.05
N ASN A 107 24.79 -2.89 9.05
CA ASN A 107 25.37 -3.34 7.79
C ASN A 107 25.82 -2.13 6.96
N TYR A 108 27.13 -1.94 6.82
CA TYR A 108 27.73 -0.83 6.10
C TYR A 108 27.39 -0.81 4.60
N LEU A 109 27.06 -1.96 3.99
CA LEU A 109 26.60 -2.00 2.60
C LEU A 109 25.22 -1.36 2.46
N LEU A 110 24.32 -1.57 3.44
CA LEU A 110 23.02 -0.90 3.44
C LEU A 110 23.20 0.61 3.59
N LEU A 111 24.07 1.06 4.50
CA LEU A 111 24.38 2.48 4.69
C LEU A 111 25.02 3.11 3.44
N ALA A 112 25.98 2.42 2.81
CA ALA A 112 26.60 2.88 1.57
C ALA A 112 25.58 2.97 0.42
N SER A 113 24.64 2.02 0.34
CA SER A 113 23.58 2.07 -0.67
C SER A 113 22.62 3.24 -0.48
N LEU A 114 22.35 3.65 0.77
CA LEU A 114 21.56 4.83 1.08
C LEU A 114 22.28 6.12 0.65
N ASP A 115 23.58 6.22 0.94
CA ASP A 115 24.35 7.38 0.52
C ASP A 115 24.52 7.44 -1.01
N ALA A 116 24.71 6.29 -1.68
CA ALA A 116 24.74 6.22 -3.14
C ALA A 116 23.40 6.65 -3.78
N ALA A 117 22.26 6.23 -3.22
CA ALA A 117 20.94 6.67 -3.68
C ALA A 117 20.76 8.19 -3.50
N ARG A 118 21.19 8.73 -2.35
CA ARG A 118 21.19 10.19 -2.11
C ARG A 118 22.10 10.92 -3.10
N ALA A 119 23.30 10.40 -3.36
CA ALA A 119 24.25 10.98 -4.31
C ALA A 119 23.66 11.05 -5.71
N GLN A 120 23.07 9.95 -6.21
CA GLN A 120 22.40 9.88 -7.52
C GLN A 120 21.35 10.98 -7.69
N LEU A 121 20.51 11.20 -6.67
CA LEU A 121 19.48 12.25 -6.68
C LEU A 121 20.10 13.65 -6.66
N SER A 122 21.14 13.88 -5.85
CA SER A 122 21.77 15.20 -5.74
C SER A 122 22.58 15.61 -6.97
N GLU A 123 23.15 14.65 -7.70
CA GLU A 123 23.97 14.89 -8.88
C GLU A 123 23.14 15.17 -10.15
N ASN A 124 21.89 14.72 -10.16
CA ASN A 124 20.98 14.83 -11.31
C ASN A 124 19.68 15.56 -10.93
N PRO A 125 19.77 16.80 -10.41
CA PRO A 125 18.59 17.54 -10.00
C PRO A 125 17.66 17.71 -11.19
N ASP A 126 16.36 17.55 -10.94
CA ASP A 126 15.26 17.75 -11.90
C ASP A 126 15.29 16.89 -13.17
N THR A 127 16.28 16.02 -13.35
CA THR A 127 16.48 15.24 -14.58
C THR A 127 16.42 13.74 -14.36
N VAL A 128 16.72 13.28 -13.14
CA VAL A 128 16.82 11.85 -12.78
C VAL A 128 15.54 11.06 -13.14
N PHE A 129 14.36 11.67 -13.01
CA PHE A 129 13.08 11.02 -13.31
C PHE A 129 12.51 11.31 -14.71
N ASN A 130 13.15 12.17 -15.54
CA ASN A 130 12.59 12.55 -16.85
C ASN A 130 12.25 11.35 -17.73
N ARG A 131 13.18 10.39 -17.81
CA ARG A 131 12.99 9.20 -18.63
C ARG A 131 11.84 8.33 -18.10
N ALA A 132 11.75 8.13 -16.79
CA ALA A 132 10.67 7.36 -16.17
C ALA A 132 9.30 8.03 -16.40
N MET A 133 9.26 9.36 -16.32
CA MET A 133 8.06 10.16 -16.60
C MET A 133 7.61 10.05 -18.06
N GLU A 134 8.52 10.21 -19.02
CA GLU A 134 8.23 10.01 -20.46
C GLU A 134 7.68 8.61 -20.73
N LEU A 135 8.34 7.59 -20.18
CA LEU A 135 7.95 6.19 -20.32
C LEU A 135 6.57 5.93 -19.72
N SER A 136 6.28 6.50 -18.55
CA SER A 136 4.98 6.38 -17.90
C SER A 136 3.87 6.99 -18.76
N VAL A 137 4.01 8.25 -19.17
CA VAL A 137 3.01 8.95 -19.98
C VAL A 137 2.75 8.19 -21.29
N LYS A 138 3.82 7.77 -21.98
CA LYS A 138 3.72 6.99 -23.22
C LYS A 138 2.97 5.67 -22.99
N THR A 139 3.33 4.93 -21.95
CA THR A 139 2.73 3.62 -21.65
C THR A 139 1.26 3.75 -21.29
N LYS A 140 0.93 4.72 -20.43
CA LYS A 140 -0.44 5.02 -20.04
C LYS A 140 -1.32 5.32 -21.27
N ASN A 141 -0.85 6.19 -22.17
CA ASN A 141 -1.56 6.52 -23.41
C ASN A 141 -1.77 5.32 -24.35
N LEU A 142 -0.87 4.32 -24.31
CA LEU A 142 -1.01 3.10 -25.10
C LEU A 142 -2.02 2.14 -24.48
N ILE A 143 -2.03 2.02 -23.15
CA ILE A 143 -2.90 1.11 -22.40
C ILE A 143 -4.35 1.63 -22.38
N GLU A 144 -4.55 2.94 -22.22
CA GLU A 144 -5.90 3.55 -22.25
C GLU A 144 -6.66 3.31 -23.56
N LYS A 145 -5.94 2.95 -24.64
CA LYS A 145 -6.53 2.61 -25.95
C LYS A 145 -6.91 1.14 -26.08
N ILE A 146 -6.57 0.29 -25.11
CA ILE A 146 -6.85 -1.15 -25.15
C ILE A 146 -8.30 -1.39 -24.71
N PRO A 147 -9.16 -2.03 -25.54
CA PRO A 147 -10.55 -2.29 -25.18
C PRO A 147 -10.70 -3.11 -23.90
N GLY A 148 -11.62 -2.72 -23.02
CA GLY A 148 -11.89 -3.43 -21.77
C GLY A 148 -10.83 -3.25 -20.68
N ILE A 149 -9.86 -2.35 -20.87
CA ILE A 149 -8.92 -1.93 -19.83
C ILE A 149 -9.29 -0.53 -19.36
N SER A 150 -9.38 -0.37 -18.05
CA SER A 150 -9.48 0.95 -17.41
C SER A 150 -8.13 1.33 -16.81
N VAL A 151 -7.78 2.62 -16.80
CA VAL A 151 -6.57 3.09 -16.09
C VAL A 151 -7.00 4.03 -14.97
N LEU A 152 -6.46 3.81 -13.77
CA LEU A 152 -6.72 4.68 -12.64
C LEU A 152 -6.26 6.10 -12.96
N ASN A 153 -7.19 7.05 -12.83
CA ASN A 153 -6.94 8.47 -13.09
C ASN A 153 -7.65 9.35 -12.07
N PHE A 154 -7.28 10.63 -12.07
CA PHE A 154 -7.73 11.61 -11.09
C PHE A 154 -9.24 11.90 -11.18
N SER A 155 -9.84 11.82 -12.36
CA SER A 155 -11.25 12.18 -12.58
C SER A 155 -12.27 11.27 -11.88
N GLY A 156 -11.84 10.13 -11.34
CA GLY A 156 -12.71 9.22 -10.59
C GLY A 156 -12.94 9.60 -9.12
N PHE A 157 -12.18 10.56 -8.57
CA PHE A 157 -12.20 10.84 -7.13
C PHE A 157 -12.12 12.35 -6.84
N SER A 158 -13.13 12.88 -6.15
CA SER A 158 -13.22 14.32 -5.86
C SER A 158 -12.28 14.81 -4.73
N ASN A 159 -11.71 13.90 -3.94
CA ASN A 159 -11.10 14.23 -2.65
C ASN A 159 -9.60 13.93 -2.53
N PHE A 160 -8.91 13.54 -3.62
CA PHE A 160 -7.47 13.30 -3.59
C PHE A 160 -6.69 14.49 -4.14
N SER A 161 -5.54 14.81 -3.55
CA SER A 161 -4.75 15.98 -3.94
C SER A 161 -3.88 15.72 -5.17
N ALA A 162 -3.37 14.50 -5.32
CA ALA A 162 -2.52 14.09 -6.44
C ALA A 162 -2.47 12.56 -6.57
N ILE A 163 -2.03 12.07 -7.72
CA ILE A 163 -1.68 10.67 -7.96
C ILE A 163 -0.26 10.59 -8.51
N ASP A 164 0.54 9.68 -7.98
CA ASP A 164 1.89 9.40 -8.46
C ASP A 164 1.83 8.86 -9.90
N PRO A 165 2.32 9.62 -10.90
CA PRO A 165 2.30 9.19 -12.30
C PRO A 165 3.18 7.97 -12.56
N LEU A 166 4.08 7.60 -11.65
CA LEU A 166 4.92 6.41 -11.77
C LEU A 166 4.24 5.13 -11.22
N ARG A 167 3.01 5.24 -10.71
CA ARG A 167 2.15 4.12 -10.33
C ARG A 167 1.08 3.91 -11.39
N LEU A 168 1.17 2.79 -12.10
CA LEU A 168 0.22 2.43 -13.15
C LEU A 168 -0.74 1.36 -12.62
N THR A 169 -1.94 1.78 -12.22
CA THR A 169 -3.01 0.84 -11.86
C THR A 169 -3.97 0.67 -13.03
N ILE A 170 -4.14 -0.57 -13.47
CA ILE A 170 -5.07 -0.94 -14.53
C ILE A 170 -6.22 -1.78 -13.98
N GLY A 171 -7.42 -1.54 -14.48
CA GLY A 171 -8.62 -2.31 -14.24
C GLY A 171 -8.82 -3.38 -15.30
N VAL A 172 -9.05 -4.62 -14.87
CA VAL A 172 -9.30 -5.77 -15.74
C VAL A 172 -10.73 -6.33 -15.60
N TRP A 173 -11.56 -5.74 -14.74
CA TRP A 173 -12.91 -6.22 -14.47
C TRP A 173 -13.81 -6.28 -15.71
N GLN A 174 -13.58 -5.40 -16.70
CA GLN A 174 -14.32 -5.42 -17.96
C GLN A 174 -13.88 -6.54 -18.91
N LEU A 175 -12.80 -7.26 -18.59
CA LEU A 175 -12.36 -8.45 -19.31
C LEU A 175 -12.99 -9.73 -18.76
N GLY A 176 -13.72 -9.66 -17.64
CA GLY A 176 -14.26 -10.86 -16.97
C GLY A 176 -13.18 -11.69 -16.27
N LEU A 177 -11.96 -11.15 -16.20
CA LEU A 177 -10.85 -11.70 -15.43
C LEU A 177 -10.80 -11.04 -14.06
N SER A 178 -10.41 -11.81 -13.05
CA SER A 178 -9.87 -11.25 -11.83
C SER A 178 -8.46 -10.71 -12.07
N GLY A 179 -8.03 -9.76 -11.24
CA GLY A 179 -6.64 -9.29 -11.27
C GLY A 179 -5.64 -10.41 -10.98
N TYR A 180 -6.03 -11.43 -10.20
CA TYR A 180 -5.21 -12.62 -9.93
C TYR A 180 -4.93 -13.44 -11.19
N GLU A 181 -5.97 -13.72 -11.98
CA GLU A 181 -5.83 -14.46 -13.24
C GLU A 181 -5.02 -13.66 -14.26
N ALA A 182 -5.28 -12.36 -14.35
CA ALA A 182 -4.52 -11.49 -15.25
C ALA A 182 -3.03 -11.38 -14.85
N ASP A 183 -2.73 -11.32 -13.55
CA ASP A 183 -1.34 -11.33 -13.05
C ASP A 183 -0.63 -12.66 -13.35
N GLU A 184 -1.31 -13.81 -13.15
CA GLU A 184 -0.75 -15.12 -13.46
C GLU A 184 -0.39 -15.25 -14.95
N ILE A 185 -1.28 -14.80 -15.84
CA ILE A 185 -1.04 -14.80 -17.29
C ILE A 185 0.14 -13.89 -17.66
N LEU A 186 0.17 -12.66 -17.12
CA LEU A 186 1.26 -11.72 -17.38
C LEU A 186 2.61 -12.24 -16.87
N CYS A 187 2.64 -12.88 -15.71
CA CYS A 187 3.85 -13.48 -15.15
C CYS A 187 4.30 -14.68 -16.00
N ARG A 188 3.41 -15.63 -16.27
CA ARG A 188 3.76 -16.88 -16.97
C ARG A 188 4.14 -16.64 -18.43
N ASP A 189 3.35 -15.85 -19.15
CA ASP A 189 3.45 -15.76 -20.61
C ASP A 189 4.30 -14.57 -21.07
N TYR A 190 4.42 -13.54 -20.24
CA TYR A 190 5.16 -12.31 -20.55
C TYR A 190 6.28 -11.99 -19.58
N GLY A 191 6.48 -12.78 -18.51
CA GLY A 191 7.52 -12.56 -17.50
C GLY A 191 7.40 -11.22 -16.76
N ILE A 192 6.17 -10.73 -16.59
CA ILE A 192 5.88 -9.47 -15.91
C ILE A 192 5.44 -9.75 -14.48
N ILE A 193 6.06 -9.08 -13.52
CA ILE A 193 5.68 -9.15 -12.12
C ILE A 193 4.98 -7.85 -11.75
N SER A 194 3.76 -7.94 -11.24
CA SER A 194 3.06 -6.77 -10.71
C SER A 194 3.52 -6.41 -9.30
N GLU A 195 3.34 -5.15 -8.93
CA GLU A 195 3.63 -4.66 -7.58
C GLU A 195 2.52 -5.02 -6.60
N LEU A 196 1.27 -4.86 -7.04
CA LEU A 196 0.10 -5.12 -6.23
C LEU A 196 -1.05 -5.61 -7.10
N VAL A 197 -1.57 -6.79 -6.77
CA VAL A 197 -2.76 -7.35 -7.39
C VAL A 197 -3.98 -7.05 -6.51
N GLY A 198 -5.10 -6.67 -7.11
CA GLY A 198 -6.40 -6.64 -6.47
C GLY A 198 -7.37 -7.54 -7.22
N TYR A 199 -8.56 -7.77 -6.66
CA TYR A 199 -9.54 -8.64 -7.33
C TYR A 199 -9.93 -8.16 -8.73
N GLN A 200 -9.94 -6.84 -8.96
CA GLN A 200 -10.40 -6.23 -10.21
C GLN A 200 -9.31 -5.43 -10.94
N TYR A 201 -8.13 -5.28 -10.33
CA TYR A 201 -7.09 -4.38 -10.83
C TYR A 201 -5.71 -4.96 -10.61
N ILE A 202 -4.72 -4.43 -11.32
CA ILE A 202 -3.30 -4.74 -11.14
C ILE A 202 -2.53 -3.43 -11.15
N THR A 203 -1.54 -3.30 -10.26
CA THR A 203 -0.67 -2.12 -10.16
C THR A 203 0.75 -2.47 -10.54
N PHE A 204 1.37 -1.62 -11.36
CA PHE A 204 2.76 -1.67 -11.76
C PHE A 204 3.49 -0.40 -11.32
N VAL A 205 4.81 -0.50 -11.23
CA VAL A 205 5.70 0.60 -10.84
C VAL A 205 6.68 0.87 -11.96
N ILE A 206 6.82 2.14 -12.30
CA ILE A 206 7.81 2.62 -13.26
C ILE A 206 8.88 3.35 -12.48
N ASN A 207 10.09 2.81 -12.47
CA ASN A 207 11.21 3.33 -11.68
C ASN A 207 12.41 3.69 -12.57
N LEU A 208 13.51 4.14 -11.95
CA LEU A 208 14.74 4.53 -12.65
C LEU A 208 15.38 3.38 -13.46
N GLY A 209 15.13 2.12 -13.09
CA GLY A 209 15.61 0.94 -13.81
C GLY A 209 14.66 0.45 -14.90
N THR A 210 13.50 1.08 -15.08
CA THR A 210 12.51 0.67 -16.09
C THR A 210 12.93 1.14 -17.47
N CYS A 211 12.98 0.21 -18.44
CA CYS A 211 13.33 0.53 -19.83
C CYS A 211 12.12 0.35 -20.77
N GLU A 212 12.31 0.77 -22.02
CA GLU A 212 11.28 0.70 -23.06
C GLU A 212 10.85 -0.75 -23.34
N GLU A 213 11.78 -1.71 -23.34
CA GLU A 213 11.49 -3.13 -23.59
C GLU A 213 10.52 -3.71 -22.55
N HIS A 214 10.72 -3.39 -21.27
CA HIS A 214 9.84 -3.85 -20.18
C HIS A 214 8.39 -3.38 -20.41
N LEU A 215 8.23 -2.12 -20.82
CA LEU A 215 6.92 -1.51 -21.03
C LEU A 215 6.27 -1.96 -22.33
N GLN A 216 7.05 -2.26 -23.37
CA GLN A 216 6.55 -2.91 -24.58
C GLN A 216 6.01 -4.31 -24.29
N ARG A 217 6.72 -5.11 -23.49
CA ARG A 217 6.22 -6.40 -23.00
C ARG A 217 4.94 -6.24 -22.21
N LEU A 218 4.87 -5.26 -21.31
CA LEU A 218 3.66 -4.94 -20.54
C LEU A 218 2.46 -4.62 -21.44
N VAL A 219 2.63 -3.68 -22.37
CA VAL A 219 1.57 -3.29 -23.33
C VAL A 219 1.14 -4.49 -24.17
N SER A 220 2.08 -5.32 -24.63
CA SER A 220 1.77 -6.53 -25.40
C SER A 220 0.97 -7.54 -24.57
N GLY A 221 1.34 -7.77 -23.31
CA GLY A 221 0.65 -8.69 -22.42
C GLY A 221 -0.78 -8.23 -22.13
N ILE A 222 -0.98 -6.93 -21.87
CA ILE A 222 -2.30 -6.36 -21.63
C ILE A 222 -3.18 -6.44 -22.88
N ARG A 223 -2.62 -6.23 -24.08
CA ARG A 223 -3.37 -6.42 -25.34
C ARG A 223 -3.82 -7.85 -25.52
N HIS A 224 -2.94 -8.80 -25.26
CA HIS A 224 -3.27 -10.22 -25.33
C HIS A 224 -4.40 -10.58 -24.36
N LEU A 225 -4.34 -10.10 -23.10
CA LEU A 225 -5.43 -10.28 -22.14
C LEU A 225 -6.78 -9.77 -22.68
N SER A 226 -6.80 -8.58 -23.28
CA SER A 226 -8.01 -8.02 -23.88
C SER A 226 -8.52 -8.86 -25.06
N GLU A 227 -7.64 -9.24 -25.99
CA GLU A 227 -7.99 -10.03 -27.18
C GLU A 227 -8.52 -11.43 -26.84
N THR A 228 -7.86 -12.14 -25.92
CA THR A 228 -8.32 -13.47 -25.47
C THR A 228 -9.64 -13.38 -24.72
N SER A 229 -9.84 -12.35 -23.91
CA SER A 229 -11.05 -12.18 -23.11
C SER A 229 -12.28 -11.82 -23.94
N LEU A 230 -12.12 -11.02 -25.00
CA LEU A 230 -13.20 -10.71 -25.94
C LEU A 230 -13.76 -11.96 -26.65
N LEU A 231 -12.93 -13.00 -26.82
CA LEU A 231 -13.36 -14.29 -27.36
C LEU A 231 -14.21 -15.09 -26.35
N ILE A 232 -13.90 -14.96 -25.06
CA ILE A 232 -14.52 -15.71 -23.96
C ILE A 232 -15.82 -15.04 -23.45
N GLN A 233 -15.86 -13.70 -23.38
CA GLN A 233 -17.00 -12.93 -22.87
C GLN A 233 -18.30 -13.06 -23.69
N ARG A 234 -18.25 -13.67 -24.87
CA ARG A 234 -19.47 -14.10 -25.58
C ARG A 234 -20.24 -15.20 -24.83
N MET A 235 -19.71 -15.73 -23.72
CA MET A 235 -20.26 -16.93 -23.08
C MET A 235 -20.79 -16.78 -21.65
N GLU A 236 -20.46 -15.76 -20.85
CA GLU A 236 -21.04 -15.62 -19.48
C GLU A 236 -20.78 -14.25 -18.83
N GLU A 237 -21.82 -13.55 -18.36
CA GLU A 237 -21.71 -12.39 -17.47
C GLU A 237 -21.71 -12.83 -16.00
N LYS A 238 -20.57 -12.75 -15.31
CA LYS A 238 -20.52 -12.89 -13.83
C LYS A 238 -20.46 -11.53 -13.18
N VAL A 239 -21.63 -10.95 -12.88
CA VAL A 239 -21.71 -9.87 -11.89
C VAL A 239 -21.65 -10.51 -10.51
N LYS A 240 -20.50 -10.40 -9.83
CA LYS A 240 -20.35 -10.83 -8.42
C LYS A 240 -20.46 -9.64 -7.48
N ASP A 241 -21.16 -9.90 -6.38
CA ASP A 241 -21.52 -9.00 -5.30
C ASP A 241 -20.32 -8.22 -4.74
N ARG A 242 -20.50 -6.92 -4.51
CA ARG A 242 -19.42 -6.00 -4.12
C ARG A 242 -19.33 -5.89 -2.60
N MET A 243 -18.67 -6.85 -1.95
CA MET A 243 -18.27 -6.64 -0.56
C MET A 243 -17.08 -5.68 -0.51
N CYS A 244 -17.29 -4.49 0.05
CA CYS A 244 -16.25 -3.48 0.24
C CYS A 244 -15.80 -3.41 1.70
N ALA A 245 -14.48 -3.37 1.90
CA ALA A 245 -13.79 -3.18 3.17
C ALA A 245 -12.77 -2.03 3.03
N PRO A 246 -12.35 -1.34 4.11
CA PRO A 246 -12.65 -1.61 5.53
C PRO A 246 -14.07 -1.20 5.95
N PHE A 247 -14.49 -1.66 7.13
CA PHE A 247 -15.82 -1.36 7.68
C PHE A 247 -15.77 -0.16 8.62
N SER A 248 -16.86 0.59 8.70
CA SER A 248 -16.97 1.76 9.59
C SER A 248 -17.33 1.38 11.03
N ASP A 249 -17.90 0.20 11.23
CA ASP A 249 -18.40 -0.34 12.49
C ASP A 249 -17.32 -1.14 13.24
N ILE A 250 -16.19 -0.49 13.54
CA ILE A 250 -15.10 -1.07 14.34
C ILE A 250 -15.37 -0.82 15.83
N SER A 251 -15.32 -1.88 16.64
CA SER A 251 -15.45 -1.79 18.09
C SER A 251 -14.28 -2.47 18.79
N MET A 252 -13.48 -1.70 19.52
CA MET A 252 -12.38 -2.21 20.34
C MET A 252 -12.89 -2.59 21.73
N ARG A 253 -12.70 -3.85 22.16
CA ARG A 253 -12.89 -4.27 23.57
C ARG A 253 -11.61 -4.11 24.39
N LEU A 254 -10.47 -4.45 23.79
CA LEU A 254 -9.13 -4.25 24.36
C LEU A 254 -8.32 -3.38 23.41
N ASN A 255 -7.35 -2.62 23.91
CA ASN A 255 -6.35 -2.05 23.01
C ASN A 255 -5.39 -3.14 22.49
N PRO A 256 -4.70 -2.95 21.35
CA PRO A 256 -3.86 -4.00 20.77
C PRO A 256 -2.75 -4.53 21.69
N ARG A 257 -2.23 -3.68 22.61
CA ARG A 257 -1.23 -4.10 23.59
C ARG A 257 -1.84 -5.00 24.67
N GLU A 258 -3.01 -4.64 25.19
CA GLU A 258 -3.75 -5.48 26.14
C GLU A 258 -4.11 -6.83 25.52
N ALA A 259 -4.63 -6.81 24.29
CA ALA A 259 -4.93 -8.03 23.54
C ALA A 259 -3.68 -8.89 23.32
N PHE A 260 -2.52 -8.29 23.03
CA PHE A 260 -1.26 -9.03 22.89
C PHE A 260 -0.85 -9.77 24.17
N PHE A 261 -0.98 -9.14 25.34
CA PHE A 261 -0.59 -9.73 26.63
C PHE A 261 -1.69 -10.54 27.33
N SER A 262 -2.93 -10.55 26.83
CA SER A 262 -4.01 -11.34 27.40
C SER A 262 -3.78 -12.84 27.22
N SER A 263 -4.40 -13.64 28.10
CA SER A 263 -4.67 -15.04 27.85
C SER A 263 -5.50 -15.20 26.57
N LYS A 264 -5.28 -16.30 25.86
CA LYS A 264 -5.89 -16.57 24.56
C LYS A 264 -6.26 -18.03 24.46
N ARG A 265 -7.36 -18.29 23.75
CA ARG A 265 -7.80 -19.63 23.37
C ARG A 265 -8.16 -19.68 21.90
N ARG A 266 -8.13 -20.88 21.33
CA ARG A 266 -8.59 -21.14 19.96
C ARG A 266 -10.06 -21.55 20.00
N VAL A 267 -10.85 -20.95 19.11
CA VAL A 267 -12.28 -21.29 18.92
C VAL A 267 -12.54 -21.62 17.46
N SER A 268 -13.62 -22.35 17.17
CA SER A 268 -14.08 -22.48 15.79
C SER A 268 -14.52 -21.11 15.24
N ILE A 269 -14.48 -20.94 13.91
CA ILE A 269 -14.93 -19.67 13.31
C ILE A 269 -16.39 -19.34 13.67
N GLY A 270 -17.26 -20.35 13.76
CA GLY A 270 -18.67 -20.16 14.13
C GLY A 270 -18.86 -19.69 15.58
N GLU A 271 -17.96 -20.06 16.49
CA GLU A 271 -17.98 -19.64 17.89
C GLU A 271 -17.25 -18.32 18.13
N SER A 272 -16.56 -17.77 17.12
CA SER A 272 -15.76 -16.56 17.26
C SER A 272 -16.58 -15.26 17.23
N LEU A 273 -17.85 -15.31 16.78
CA LEU A 273 -18.68 -14.12 16.63
C LEU A 273 -18.94 -13.44 17.98
N GLY A 274 -18.63 -12.15 18.08
CA GLY A 274 -18.78 -11.35 19.30
C GLY A 274 -17.66 -11.52 20.33
N GLU A 275 -16.74 -12.45 20.11
CA GLU A 275 -15.52 -12.62 20.90
C GLU A 275 -14.51 -11.50 20.59
N THR A 276 -13.48 -11.39 21.43
CA THR A 276 -12.40 -10.42 21.23
C THR A 276 -11.29 -11.05 20.40
N CYS A 277 -10.99 -10.48 19.24
CA CYS A 277 -9.95 -10.98 18.33
C CYS A 277 -8.59 -11.00 19.02
N GLY A 278 -7.89 -12.14 18.96
CA GLY A 278 -6.55 -12.30 19.53
C GLY A 278 -5.42 -12.23 18.50
N GLU A 279 -5.75 -12.01 17.22
CA GLU A 279 -4.82 -12.12 16.08
C GLU A 279 -4.96 -10.92 15.14
N LEU A 280 -3.89 -10.64 14.39
CA LEU A 280 -3.92 -9.69 13.28
C LEU A 280 -4.23 -10.46 12.01
N ILE A 281 -5.38 -10.23 11.39
CA ILE A 281 -5.84 -11.02 10.24
C ILE A 281 -5.94 -10.12 9.01
N CYS A 282 -5.10 -10.40 8.02
CA CYS A 282 -4.97 -9.63 6.80
C CYS A 282 -5.17 -10.53 5.57
N PRO A 283 -6.13 -10.26 4.68
CA PRO A 283 -6.13 -10.84 3.36
C PRO A 283 -5.02 -10.19 2.53
N TYR A 284 -4.21 -11.01 1.87
CA TYR A 284 -3.16 -10.58 0.98
C TYR A 284 -3.38 -11.14 -0.44
N PRO A 285 -3.27 -10.28 -1.45
CA PRO A 285 -3.21 -8.81 -1.40
C PRO A 285 -4.60 -8.18 -1.05
N PRO A 286 -4.67 -6.91 -0.56
CA PRO A 286 -3.58 -5.94 -0.44
C PRO A 286 -2.78 -5.97 0.87
N GLY A 287 -3.10 -6.85 1.81
CA GLY A 287 -2.40 -6.92 3.10
C GLY A 287 -2.84 -5.88 4.12
N ILE A 288 -4.00 -5.26 3.92
CA ILE A 288 -4.61 -4.35 4.90
C ILE A 288 -5.36 -5.20 5.94
N PRO A 289 -5.13 -5.00 7.25
CA PRO A 289 -5.84 -5.74 8.29
C PRO A 289 -7.36 -5.56 8.18
N ILE A 290 -8.08 -6.67 8.25
CA ILE A 290 -9.54 -6.69 8.40
C ILE A 290 -9.94 -6.87 9.86
N MET A 291 -9.07 -7.55 10.63
CA MET A 291 -9.20 -7.65 12.08
C MET A 291 -7.87 -7.37 12.76
N ILE A 292 -7.93 -6.59 13.84
CA ILE A 292 -6.79 -6.23 14.69
C ILE A 292 -7.01 -6.84 16.09
N PRO A 293 -5.96 -7.30 16.80
CA PRO A 293 -6.11 -7.79 18.17
C PRO A 293 -6.82 -6.77 19.07
N GLY A 294 -7.83 -7.23 19.80
CA GLY A 294 -8.65 -6.43 20.70
C GLY A 294 -9.98 -5.95 20.11
N GLU A 295 -10.17 -6.06 18.79
CA GLU A 295 -11.46 -5.80 18.14
C GLU A 295 -12.50 -6.87 18.48
N ILE A 296 -13.78 -6.49 18.51
CA ILE A 296 -14.90 -7.44 18.57
C ILE A 296 -15.10 -8.03 17.18
N ILE A 297 -15.09 -9.36 17.08
CA ILE A 297 -15.28 -10.07 15.82
C ILE A 297 -16.72 -9.90 15.35
N THR A 298 -16.91 -9.32 14.15
CA THR A 298 -18.22 -9.10 13.54
C THR A 298 -18.49 -10.10 12.42
N GLN A 299 -19.77 -10.38 12.17
CA GLN A 299 -20.20 -11.27 11.09
C GLN A 299 -19.69 -10.77 9.73
N ARG A 300 -19.76 -9.46 9.50
CA ARG A 300 -19.33 -8.81 8.26
C ARG A 300 -17.83 -9.02 7.98
N ALA A 301 -16.99 -8.96 9.02
CA ALA A 301 -15.57 -9.23 8.88
C ALA A 301 -15.27 -10.69 8.53
N LEU A 302 -15.96 -11.63 9.19
CA LEU A 302 -15.85 -13.06 8.89
C LEU A 302 -16.31 -13.36 7.45
N ASP A 303 -17.46 -12.85 7.05
CA ASP A 303 -18.02 -13.06 5.70
C ASP A 303 -17.07 -12.53 4.62
N TYR A 304 -16.50 -11.34 4.81
CA TYR A 304 -15.53 -10.77 3.89
C TYR A 304 -14.26 -11.62 3.79
N LEU A 305 -13.68 -12.03 4.93
CA LEU A 305 -12.47 -12.85 4.96
C LEU A 305 -12.68 -14.21 4.29
N LEU A 306 -13.82 -14.86 4.55
CA LEU A 306 -14.20 -16.10 3.88
C LEU A 306 -14.40 -15.89 2.37
N HIS A 307 -15.04 -14.79 1.98
CA HIS A 307 -15.27 -14.43 0.58
C HIS A 307 -13.96 -14.21 -0.17
N VAL A 308 -13.07 -13.33 0.31
CA VAL A 308 -11.81 -13.04 -0.40
C VAL A 308 -10.90 -14.27 -0.48
N ARG A 309 -10.88 -15.11 0.57
CA ARG A 309 -10.16 -16.38 0.54
C ARG A 309 -10.72 -17.33 -0.51
N SER A 310 -12.05 -17.43 -0.63
CA SER A 310 -12.68 -18.28 -1.65
C SER A 310 -12.38 -17.82 -3.09
N ASN A 311 -12.00 -16.55 -3.27
CA ASN A 311 -11.58 -15.97 -4.55
C ASN A 311 -10.05 -15.92 -4.71
N GLY A 312 -9.29 -16.66 -3.89
CA GLY A 312 -7.85 -16.86 -4.06
C GLY A 312 -6.93 -15.97 -3.21
N ALA A 313 -7.47 -15.07 -2.37
CA ALA A 313 -6.63 -14.29 -1.47
C ALA A 313 -6.00 -15.19 -0.40
N VAL A 314 -4.73 -14.94 -0.09
CA VAL A 314 -4.00 -15.62 0.99
C VAL A 314 -4.30 -14.92 2.31
N ILE A 315 -4.69 -15.66 3.33
CA ILE A 315 -4.87 -15.09 4.67
C ILE A 315 -3.53 -15.13 5.41
N SER A 316 -3.04 -13.95 5.80
CA SER A 316 -1.82 -13.77 6.59
C SER A 316 -2.16 -13.36 8.03
N GLY A 317 -1.26 -13.71 8.95
CA GLY A 317 -1.34 -13.37 10.39
C GLY A 317 -2.33 -14.20 11.23
N ALA A 318 -3.31 -14.85 10.61
CA ALA A 318 -4.15 -15.84 11.28
C ALA A 318 -3.37 -17.12 11.60
N SER A 319 -3.54 -17.68 12.81
CA SER A 319 -2.92 -18.98 13.14
C SER A 319 -3.51 -20.17 12.37
N ASP A 320 -4.70 -20.03 11.81
CA ASP A 320 -5.27 -20.96 10.83
C ASP A 320 -5.64 -20.19 9.55
N PRO A 321 -4.78 -20.21 8.52
CA PRO A 321 -5.03 -19.53 7.25
C PRO A 321 -6.28 -20.02 6.52
N ARG A 322 -6.78 -21.23 6.84
CA ARG A 322 -8.04 -21.76 6.30
C ARG A 322 -9.25 -21.27 7.08
N LEU A 323 -9.09 -20.34 8.02
CA LEU A 323 -10.11 -19.77 8.90
C LEU A 323 -11.16 -20.81 9.35
N SER A 324 -10.71 -22.02 9.71
CA SER A 324 -11.59 -23.01 10.36
C SER A 324 -11.64 -22.74 11.87
N SER A 325 -10.60 -22.09 12.39
CA SER A 325 -10.49 -21.59 13.75
C SER A 325 -9.85 -20.21 13.79
N ILE A 326 -10.09 -19.48 14.89
CA ILE A 326 -9.48 -18.17 15.17
C ILE A 326 -9.04 -18.17 16.64
N VAL A 327 -7.96 -17.45 16.96
CA VAL A 327 -7.55 -17.22 18.36
C VAL A 327 -8.23 -15.96 18.89
N VAL A 328 -8.86 -16.09 20.05
CA VAL A 328 -9.58 -15.02 20.75
C VAL A 328 -8.96 -14.76 22.12
N CYS A 329 -9.08 -13.53 22.60
CA CYS A 329 -8.68 -13.15 23.96
C CYS A 329 -9.70 -13.65 24.97
N ASP A 330 -9.23 -14.15 26.12
CA ASP A 330 -10.08 -14.46 27.27
C ASP A 330 -10.34 -13.16 28.04
N VAL A 331 -11.54 -12.58 27.87
CA VAL A 331 -11.94 -11.28 28.44
C VAL A 331 -13.29 -11.40 29.13
#